data_AF-A0AAF0B2S7-F1
#
_entry.id   AF-A0AAF0B2S7-F1
#
_cell.length_a   1.000
_cell.length_b   1.000
_cell.length_c   1.000
_cell.angle_alpha   90.00
_cell.angle_beta   90.00
_cell.angle_gamma   90.00
#
_symmetry.space_group_name_H-M   'P 1'
#
loop_
_entity.id
_entity.type
_entity.pdbx_description
1 polymer ?
#
loop_
_entity_poly.entity_id
_entity_poly.type
_entity_poly.pdbx_seq_one_letter_code
_entity_poly.pdbx_strand_id
1 'polypeptide(L)'
;MCSEEDVTDLQTKLEKIKDKNTKSKLTPSWVKILCDNSKEYGFKNMSVVIDYELAVICKDMSNKENPDFEIIGASGYIPNEIVIKETKADPTYVPRKCTVNNFYLCKKVENDNVNCQYSHWSNWTPCIDKKQKRMKKIVRSNQNNTNFCLWNNKKVPRSIIEQTRSCE
;
A
#
# COMPACT_ATOMS: atom_id res chain seq x y z
N MET A 1 8.50 -5.39 14.30
CA MET A 1 8.17 -4.58 13.11
C MET A 1 9.22 -4.92 12.07
N CYS A 2 8.85 -5.28 10.85
CA CYS A 2 9.81 -5.39 9.74
C CYS A 2 9.91 -4.02 9.07
N SER A 3 11.13 -3.49 8.95
CA SER A 3 11.43 -2.26 8.22
C SER A 3 12.06 -2.54 6.86
N GLU A 4 12.18 -1.53 6.01
CA GLU A 4 12.95 -1.58 4.76
C GLU A 4 14.38 -2.09 4.99
N GLU A 5 15.05 -1.57 6.02
CA GLU A 5 16.42 -1.95 6.37
C GLU A 5 16.51 -3.44 6.73
N ASP A 6 15.57 -3.93 7.54
CA ASP A 6 15.54 -5.34 7.95
C ASP A 6 15.39 -6.29 6.76
N VAL A 7 14.57 -5.92 5.78
CA VAL A 7 14.26 -6.80 4.64
C VAL A 7 15.30 -6.70 3.53
N THR A 8 15.90 -5.53 3.35
CA THR A 8 17.05 -5.35 2.46
C THR A 8 18.29 -6.07 2.99
N ASP A 9 18.55 -5.97 4.31
CA ASP A 9 19.61 -6.73 4.97
C ASP A 9 19.37 -8.24 4.88
N LEU A 10 18.13 -8.69 5.12
CA LEU A 10 17.75 -10.09 4.93
C LEU A 10 18.00 -10.57 3.49
N GLN A 11 17.56 -9.80 2.49
CA GLN A 11 17.77 -10.16 1.08
C GLN A 11 19.27 -10.27 0.78
N THR A 12 20.05 -9.28 1.18
CA THR A 12 21.51 -9.23 0.98
C THR A 12 22.21 -10.41 1.65
N LYS A 13 21.81 -10.78 2.87
CA LYS A 13 22.35 -11.93 3.60
C LYS A 13 22.03 -13.24 2.89
N LEU A 14 20.77 -13.41 2.45
CA LEU A 14 20.33 -14.63 1.76
C LEU A 14 20.97 -14.79 0.37
N GLU A 15 21.23 -13.69 -0.36
CA GLU A 15 21.89 -13.70 -1.67
C GLU A 15 23.37 -14.12 -1.59
N LYS A 16 24.05 -13.87 -0.46
CA LYS A 16 25.43 -14.32 -0.23
C LYS A 16 25.56 -15.83 0.00
N ILE A 17 24.46 -16.52 0.31
CA ILE A 17 24.46 -17.97 0.57
C ILE A 17 24.32 -18.73 -0.75
N LYS A 18 25.40 -19.37 -1.19
CA LYS A 18 25.42 -20.13 -2.46
C LYS A 18 24.69 -21.48 -2.37
N ASP A 19 24.72 -22.14 -1.22
CA ASP A 19 24.07 -23.43 -1.03
C ASP A 19 22.55 -23.26 -0.80
N LYS A 20 21.74 -23.87 -1.66
CA LYS A 20 20.28 -23.72 -1.64
C LYS A 20 19.65 -24.28 -0.36
N ASN A 21 20.15 -25.41 0.15
CA ASN A 21 19.63 -26.03 1.37
C ASN A 21 19.87 -25.15 2.59
N THR A 22 21.09 -24.60 2.69
CA THR A 22 21.48 -23.66 3.74
C THR A 22 20.68 -22.35 3.65
N LYS A 23 20.51 -21.81 2.44
CA LYS A 23 19.68 -20.62 2.19
C LYS A 23 18.24 -20.85 2.65
N SER A 24 17.62 -21.95 2.22
CA SER A 24 16.25 -22.30 2.64
C SER A 24 16.13 -22.48 4.16
N LYS A 25 17.09 -23.16 4.79
CA LYS A 25 17.10 -23.37 6.25
C LYS A 25 17.16 -22.06 7.03
N LEU A 26 18.00 -21.12 6.60
CA LEU A 26 18.18 -19.81 7.22
C LEU A 26 17.12 -18.78 6.81
N THR A 27 16.33 -19.07 5.77
CA THR A 27 15.23 -18.21 5.34
C THR A 27 14.13 -18.18 6.42
N PRO A 28 13.70 -16.99 6.86
CA PRO A 28 12.64 -16.85 7.87
C PRO A 28 11.31 -17.49 7.45
N SER A 29 10.56 -17.98 8.45
CA SER A 29 9.28 -18.67 8.22
C SER A 29 8.26 -17.83 7.46
N TRP A 30 8.23 -16.51 7.66
CA TRP A 30 7.29 -15.63 6.97
C TRP A 30 7.56 -15.57 5.46
N VAL A 31 8.82 -15.65 5.02
CA VAL A 31 9.18 -15.71 3.59
C VAL A 31 8.78 -17.06 3.00
N LYS A 32 8.94 -18.15 3.76
CA LYS A 32 8.46 -19.48 3.35
C LYS A 32 6.96 -19.49 3.14
N ILE A 33 6.22 -18.85 4.06
CA ILE A 33 4.76 -18.67 3.99
C ILE A 33 4.37 -17.77 2.80
N LEU A 34 5.14 -16.71 2.54
CA LEU A 34 4.96 -15.85 1.36
C LEU A 34 5.08 -16.64 0.05
N CYS A 35 5.96 -17.63 0.01
CA CYS A 35 6.16 -18.50 -1.14
C CYS A 35 5.34 -19.79 -1.12
N ASP A 36 4.53 -20.02 -0.08
CA ASP A 36 3.68 -21.19 0.07
C ASP A 36 2.39 -21.00 -0.76
N ASN A 37 2.01 -22.02 -1.53
CA ASN A 37 0.82 -22.01 -2.39
C ASN A 37 -0.39 -22.70 -1.73
N SER A 38 -0.28 -23.13 -0.48
CA SER A 38 -1.38 -23.72 0.28
C SER A 38 -2.53 -22.72 0.44
N LYS A 39 -3.76 -23.20 0.26
CA LYS A 39 -4.95 -22.34 0.33
C LYS A 39 -5.24 -21.82 1.74
N GLU A 40 -4.77 -22.52 2.77
CA GLU A 40 -5.10 -22.27 4.16
C GLU A 40 -4.13 -21.26 4.82
N TYR A 41 -2.85 -21.31 4.44
CA TYR A 41 -1.80 -20.50 5.09
C TYR A 41 -0.85 -19.81 4.11
N GLY A 42 -0.88 -20.16 2.82
CA GLY A 42 0.04 -19.68 1.81
C GLY A 42 -0.36 -18.35 1.20
N PHE A 43 0.65 -17.51 0.91
CA PHE A 43 0.47 -16.19 0.32
C PHE A 43 1.13 -16.07 -1.06
N LYS A 44 1.38 -17.18 -1.74
CA LYS A 44 1.94 -17.16 -3.10
C LYS A 44 1.04 -16.33 -4.01
N ASN A 45 1.66 -15.46 -4.83
CA ASN A 45 1.01 -14.43 -5.66
C ASN A 45 0.45 -13.21 -4.89
N MET A 46 0.70 -13.11 -3.59
CA MET A 46 0.42 -11.91 -2.79
C MET A 46 1.72 -11.17 -2.42
N SER A 47 1.57 -10.01 -1.79
CA SER A 47 2.69 -9.17 -1.34
C SER A 47 2.59 -8.86 0.16
N VAL A 48 3.73 -8.86 0.85
CA VAL A 48 3.88 -8.27 2.18
C VAL A 48 4.37 -6.83 2.01
N VAL A 49 3.60 -5.85 2.48
CA VAL A 49 4.00 -4.45 2.36
C VAL A 49 4.72 -3.99 3.62
N ILE A 50 5.82 -3.27 3.42
CA ILE A 50 6.73 -2.79 4.46
C ILE A 50 6.85 -1.28 4.32
N ASP A 51 6.71 -0.61 5.47
CA ASP A 51 6.86 0.84 5.60
C ASP A 51 6.11 1.68 4.56
N TYR A 52 5.04 1.12 3.97
CA TYR A 52 4.18 1.76 2.96
C TYR A 52 4.88 2.08 1.63
N GLU A 53 6.14 1.64 1.47
CA GLU A 53 7.00 1.99 0.35
C GLU A 53 7.41 0.75 -0.45
N LEU A 54 7.53 -0.40 0.20
CA LEU A 54 8.06 -1.61 -0.42
C LEU A 54 7.07 -2.76 -0.32
N ALA A 55 6.93 -3.53 -1.38
CA ALA A 55 6.20 -4.78 -1.41
C ALA A 55 7.19 -5.91 -1.61
N VAL A 56 7.20 -6.86 -0.67
CA VAL A 56 7.93 -8.11 -0.77
C VAL A 56 7.01 -9.14 -1.41
N ILE A 57 7.42 -9.68 -2.54
CA ILE A 57 6.69 -10.72 -3.25
C ILE A 57 7.56 -11.96 -3.42
N CYS A 58 6.92 -13.12 -3.44
CA CYS A 58 7.61 -14.35 -3.81
C CYS A 58 7.95 -14.29 -5.32
N LYS A 59 9.19 -14.62 -5.71
CA LYS A 59 9.55 -14.71 -7.13
C LYS A 59 8.78 -15.85 -7.80
N ASP A 60 8.49 -15.71 -9.09
CA ASP A 60 7.63 -16.65 -9.84
C ASP A 60 8.07 -18.12 -9.74
N MET A 61 9.37 -18.40 -9.79
CA MET A 61 9.92 -19.76 -9.73
C MET A 61 10.17 -20.27 -8.29
N SER A 62 9.88 -19.46 -7.27
CA SER A 62 10.14 -19.80 -5.88
C SER A 62 8.96 -20.54 -5.24
N ASN A 63 9.24 -21.29 -4.18
CA ASN A 63 8.24 -22.02 -3.39
C ASN A 63 8.65 -22.11 -1.92
N LYS A 64 7.85 -22.76 -1.09
CA LYS A 64 8.10 -22.90 0.34
C LYS A 64 9.43 -23.60 0.65
N GLU A 65 9.80 -24.59 -0.16
CA GLU A 65 10.99 -25.43 0.01
C GLU A 65 12.26 -24.69 -0.47
N ASN A 66 12.12 -23.87 -1.51
CA ASN A 66 13.15 -23.02 -2.09
C ASN A 66 12.63 -21.57 -2.15
N PRO A 67 12.53 -20.90 -0.99
CA PRO A 67 12.00 -19.55 -0.93
C PRO A 67 13.02 -18.56 -1.46
N ASP A 68 12.55 -17.70 -2.37
CA ASP A 68 13.26 -16.50 -2.80
C ASP A 68 12.21 -15.43 -3.07
N PHE A 69 12.53 -14.20 -2.69
CA PHE A 69 11.63 -13.08 -2.81
C PHE A 69 12.32 -11.94 -3.55
N GLU A 70 11.51 -11.01 -4.02
CA GLU A 70 11.98 -9.73 -4.51
C GLU A 70 11.25 -8.61 -3.79
N ILE A 71 11.99 -7.53 -3.58
CA ILE A 71 11.45 -6.29 -3.07
C ILE A 71 11.14 -5.43 -4.29
N ILE A 72 9.87 -5.17 -4.50
CA ILE A 72 9.40 -4.22 -5.50
C ILE A 72 8.90 -2.97 -4.78
N GLY A 73 8.83 -1.86 -5.50
CA GLY A 73 8.07 -0.72 -5.02
C GLY A 73 6.63 -1.13 -4.77
N ALA A 74 6.10 -0.86 -3.57
CA ALA A 74 4.65 -0.96 -3.36
C ALA A 74 3.96 0.03 -4.31
N SER A 75 2.73 -0.25 -4.74
CA SER A 75 1.97 0.63 -5.64
C SER A 75 2.09 2.11 -5.23
N GLY A 76 2.78 2.93 -6.03
CA GLY A 76 3.04 4.35 -5.75
C GLY A 76 4.46 4.69 -5.26
N TYR A 77 5.33 3.71 -5.04
CA TYR A 77 6.75 3.92 -4.81
C TYR A 77 7.41 4.45 -6.08
N ILE A 78 8.05 5.60 -5.94
CA ILE A 78 8.83 6.22 -7.00
C ILE A 78 10.24 6.34 -6.44
N PRO A 79 11.24 5.63 -7.00
CA PRO A 79 12.63 5.76 -6.57
C PRO A 79 13.04 7.23 -6.55
N ASN A 80 13.87 7.62 -5.59
CA ASN A 80 14.31 9.00 -5.44
C ASN A 80 14.96 9.55 -6.73
N GLU A 81 15.66 8.69 -7.47
CA GLU A 81 16.24 9.00 -8.78
C GLU A 81 15.19 9.42 -9.82
N ILE A 82 14.03 8.76 -9.83
CA ILE A 82 12.90 9.11 -10.70
C ILE A 82 12.27 10.41 -10.22
N VAL A 83 12.10 10.62 -8.92
CA VAL A 83 11.61 11.89 -8.38
C VAL A 83 12.50 13.06 -8.83
N ILE A 84 13.82 12.91 -8.73
CA ILE A 84 14.79 13.92 -9.16
C ILE A 84 14.68 14.17 -10.67
N LYS A 85 14.54 13.11 -11.48
CA LYS A 85 14.40 13.22 -12.93
C LYS A 85 13.11 13.94 -13.33
N GLU A 86 11.98 13.56 -12.76
CA GLU A 86 10.67 14.15 -13.06
C GLU A 86 10.56 15.59 -12.56
N THR A 87 11.12 15.91 -11.38
CA THR A 87 11.17 17.30 -10.87
C THR A 87 12.03 18.21 -11.76
N LYS A 88 13.10 17.67 -12.37
CA LYS A 88 13.91 18.41 -13.35
C LYS A 88 13.16 18.64 -14.67
N ALA A 89 12.34 17.69 -15.08
CA ALA A 89 11.56 17.77 -16.32
C ALA A 89 10.31 18.66 -16.17
N ASP A 90 9.68 18.64 -14.99
CA ASP A 90 8.51 19.42 -14.64
C ASP A 90 8.69 19.98 -13.20
N PRO A 91 8.95 21.29 -13.05
CA PRO A 91 9.08 21.93 -11.75
C PRO A 91 7.83 21.86 -10.86
N THR A 92 6.67 21.51 -11.45
CA THR A 92 5.39 21.34 -10.75
C THR A 92 5.13 19.90 -10.30
N TYR A 93 6.03 18.98 -10.64
CA TYR A 93 5.95 17.58 -10.25
C TYR A 93 6.03 17.41 -8.73
N VAL A 94 5.06 16.69 -8.17
CA VAL A 94 5.05 16.29 -6.76
C VAL A 94 4.82 14.78 -6.68
N PRO A 95 5.77 13.99 -6.14
CA PRO A 95 5.59 12.55 -6.00
C PRO A 95 4.41 12.25 -5.08
N ARG A 96 3.54 11.32 -5.50
CA ARG A 96 2.36 10.92 -4.72
C ARG A 96 2.81 10.09 -3.52
N LYS A 97 2.83 10.68 -2.32
CA LYS A 97 3.10 9.95 -1.06
C LYS A 97 1.84 9.22 -0.59
N CYS A 98 1.87 7.89 -0.57
CA CYS A 98 0.86 7.08 0.12
C CYS A 98 1.17 7.05 1.62
N THR A 99 0.43 7.82 2.43
CA THR A 99 0.60 7.80 3.89
C THR A 99 -0.08 6.58 4.53
N VAL A 100 0.44 6.13 5.67
CA VAL A 100 -0.01 4.99 6.51
C VAL A 100 -1.53 4.80 6.62
N ASN A 101 -2.27 5.91 6.68
CA ASN A 101 -3.72 5.91 6.84
C ASN A 101 -4.51 5.58 5.55
N ASN A 102 -3.82 5.34 4.43
CA ASN A 102 -4.40 5.11 3.11
C ASN A 102 -4.21 3.66 2.61
N PHE A 103 -3.79 2.73 3.47
CA PHE A 103 -3.41 1.36 3.09
C PHE A 103 -4.54 0.52 2.48
N TYR A 104 -5.81 0.81 2.78
CA TYR A 104 -6.95 0.13 2.14
C TYR A 104 -7.13 0.47 0.64
N LEU A 105 -6.34 1.42 0.11
CA LEU A 105 -6.47 1.96 -1.24
C LEU A 105 -5.47 1.39 -2.26
N CYS A 106 -4.55 0.54 -1.82
CA CYS A 106 -3.48 -0.01 -2.66
C CYS A 106 -3.52 -1.54 -2.72
N LYS A 107 -4.72 -2.15 -2.72
CA LYS A 107 -4.87 -3.53 -3.17
C LYS A 107 -4.63 -3.55 -4.68
N LYS A 108 -3.65 -4.33 -5.16
CA LYS A 108 -3.52 -4.66 -6.59
C LYS A 108 -4.79 -5.41 -6.98
N VAL A 109 -5.62 -4.79 -7.81
CA VAL A 109 -6.83 -5.36 -8.40
C VAL A 109 -6.56 -5.61 -9.87
N GLU A 110 -7.14 -6.67 -10.43
CA GLU A 110 -6.93 -7.09 -11.81
C GLU A 110 -7.31 -6.02 -12.86
N ASN A 111 -8.10 -5.02 -12.46
CA ASN A 111 -8.43 -3.84 -13.26
C ASN A 111 -8.14 -2.58 -12.43
N ASP A 112 -7.07 -1.89 -12.80
CA ASP A 112 -6.51 -0.73 -12.11
C ASP A 112 -7.10 0.61 -12.59
N ASN A 113 -8.04 0.59 -13.55
CA ASN A 113 -8.79 1.76 -13.98
C ASN A 113 -10.09 1.90 -13.18
N VAL A 114 -10.02 2.59 -12.04
CA VAL A 114 -11.13 2.67 -11.10
C VAL A 114 -11.40 4.11 -10.69
N ASN A 115 -12.67 4.52 -10.79
CA ASN A 115 -13.15 5.80 -10.28
C ASN A 115 -13.23 5.82 -8.75
N CYS A 116 -13.14 7.02 -8.18
CA CYS A 116 -13.41 7.21 -6.76
C CYS A 116 -14.83 6.74 -6.38
N GLN A 117 -14.96 6.05 -5.25
CA GLN A 117 -16.24 5.65 -4.67
C GLN A 117 -16.35 6.07 -3.22
N TYR A 118 -17.50 6.65 -2.86
CA TYR A 118 -17.81 7.07 -1.51
C TYR A 118 -18.88 6.17 -0.89
N SER A 119 -18.85 6.03 0.43
CA SER A 119 -20.01 5.53 1.17
C SER A 119 -21.14 6.55 1.15
N HIS A 120 -22.33 6.12 1.54
CA HIS A 120 -23.36 7.06 1.98
C HIS A 120 -22.87 7.87 3.19
N TRP A 121 -23.45 9.05 3.35
CA TRP A 121 -23.25 9.86 4.55
C TRP A 121 -23.85 9.15 5.77
N SER A 122 -23.17 9.26 6.91
CA SER A 122 -23.77 8.95 8.19
C SER A 122 -24.92 9.92 8.48
N ASN A 123 -25.79 9.51 9.40
CA ASN A 123 -26.73 10.43 10.03
C ASN A 123 -25.96 11.56 10.73
N TRP A 124 -26.63 12.71 10.86
CA TRP A 124 -26.11 13.81 11.68
C TRP A 124 -26.08 13.40 13.15
N THR A 125 -25.01 13.77 13.85
CA THR A 125 -24.97 13.65 15.30
C THR A 125 -26.05 14.53 15.94
N PRO A 126 -26.45 14.24 17.19
CA PRO A 126 -27.22 15.18 18.00
C PRO A 126 -26.56 16.57 18.05
N CYS A 127 -27.36 17.60 18.31
CA CYS A 127 -26.85 18.95 18.48
C CYS A 127 -26.05 19.04 19.79
N ILE A 128 -24.74 19.21 19.69
CA ILE A 128 -23.83 19.38 20.83
C ILE A 128 -23.06 20.66 20.57
N ASP A 129 -23.09 21.60 21.52
CA ASP A 129 -22.45 22.91 21.41
C ASP A 129 -22.83 23.68 20.12
N LYS A 130 -24.13 23.68 19.78
CA LYS A 130 -24.69 24.29 18.55
C LYS A 130 -24.10 23.73 17.25
N LYS A 131 -23.54 22.51 17.27
CA LYS A 131 -22.94 21.85 16.11
C LYS A 131 -23.46 20.43 15.95
N GLN A 132 -23.68 20.04 14.69
CA GLN A 132 -23.85 18.65 14.28
C GLN A 132 -22.73 18.26 13.33
N LYS A 133 -22.31 17.01 13.43
CA LYS A 133 -21.29 16.41 12.57
C LYS A 133 -21.89 15.24 11.80
N ARG A 134 -21.38 14.97 10.61
CA ARG A 134 -21.58 13.70 9.90
C ARG A 134 -20.33 13.34 9.14
N MET A 135 -20.20 12.07 8.77
CA MET A 135 -19.05 11.58 8.04
C MET A 135 -19.45 10.72 6.84
N LYS A 136 -18.62 10.73 5.82
CA LYS A 136 -18.64 9.72 4.75
C LYS A 136 -17.23 9.20 4.55
N LYS A 137 -17.13 7.96 4.09
CA LYS A 137 -15.85 7.30 3.86
C LYS A 137 -15.58 7.20 2.36
N ILE A 138 -14.31 7.26 1.99
CA ILE A 138 -13.84 6.84 0.67
C ILE A 138 -13.72 5.32 0.74
N VAL A 139 -14.63 4.63 0.06
CA VAL A 139 -14.69 3.15 0.04
C VAL A 139 -13.70 2.62 -0.99
N ARG A 140 -13.46 3.38 -2.06
CA ARG A 140 -12.45 3.08 -3.07
C ARG A 140 -11.84 4.37 -3.59
N SER A 141 -10.51 4.42 -3.62
CA SER A 141 -9.81 5.54 -4.24
C SER A 141 -9.63 5.31 -5.71
N ASN A 142 -9.50 6.43 -6.40
CA ASN A 142 -9.12 6.46 -7.79
C ASN A 142 -7.79 5.72 -8.04
N GLN A 143 -7.77 4.90 -9.09
CA GLN A 143 -6.56 4.28 -9.62
C GLN A 143 -6.56 4.49 -11.15
N ASN A 144 -5.39 4.86 -11.68
CA ASN A 144 -5.08 4.95 -13.11
C ASN A 144 -6.07 5.75 -14.00
N ASN A 145 -6.77 6.76 -13.46
CA ASN A 145 -7.57 7.71 -14.24
C ASN A 145 -7.69 9.10 -13.57
N THR A 146 -8.49 10.02 -14.14
CA THR A 146 -8.63 11.42 -13.69
C THR A 146 -9.79 11.68 -12.72
N ASN A 147 -10.59 10.67 -12.39
CA ASN A 147 -11.74 10.77 -11.48
C ASN A 147 -11.30 10.67 -10.01
N PHE A 148 -10.63 11.72 -9.53
CA PHE A 148 -10.06 11.78 -8.19
C PHE A 148 -11.14 11.87 -7.09
N CYS A 149 -10.82 11.33 -5.90
CA CYS A 149 -11.60 11.62 -4.70
C CYS A 149 -11.37 13.06 -4.25
N LEU A 150 -12.34 13.93 -4.56
CA LEU A 150 -12.31 15.34 -4.19
C LEU A 150 -13.35 15.66 -3.10
N TRP A 151 -12.99 16.62 -2.24
CA TRP A 151 -13.89 17.29 -1.32
C TRP A 151 -13.54 18.78 -1.32
N ASN A 152 -14.52 19.65 -1.53
CA ASN A 152 -14.30 21.10 -1.71
C ASN A 152 -13.20 21.40 -2.73
N ASN A 153 -13.23 20.73 -3.88
CA ASN A 153 -12.25 20.82 -4.96
C ASN A 153 -10.79 20.48 -4.57
N LYS A 154 -10.59 19.81 -3.43
CA LYS A 154 -9.27 19.37 -2.96
C LYS A 154 -9.23 17.86 -2.83
N LYS A 155 -8.07 17.26 -3.12
CA LYS A 155 -7.83 15.84 -2.86
C LYS A 155 -7.95 15.57 -1.36
N VAL A 156 -8.65 14.51 -0.99
CA VAL A 156 -8.89 14.18 0.41
C VAL A 156 -7.68 13.42 0.96
N PRO A 157 -7.03 13.92 2.02
CA PRO A 157 -5.81 13.29 2.56
C PRO A 157 -6.09 12.05 3.42
N ARG A 158 -7.34 11.87 3.86
CA ARG A 158 -7.80 10.77 4.71
C ARG A 158 -8.97 10.06 4.05
N SER A 159 -9.17 8.78 4.35
CA SER A 159 -10.32 8.00 3.88
C SER A 159 -11.66 8.42 4.49
N ILE A 160 -11.70 9.46 5.34
CA ILE A 160 -12.90 9.97 6.01
C ILE A 160 -13.03 11.46 5.71
N ILE A 161 -14.23 11.85 5.28
CA ILE A 161 -14.64 13.23 5.06
C ILE A 161 -15.65 13.57 6.14
N GLU A 162 -15.37 14.61 6.91
CA GLU A 162 -16.25 15.12 7.94
C GLU A 162 -16.90 16.42 7.47
N GLN A 163 -18.19 16.56 7.78
CA GLN A 163 -18.93 17.79 7.58
C GLN A 163 -19.53 18.23 8.92
N THR A 164 -19.37 19.51 9.23
CA THR A 164 -19.99 20.14 10.40
C THR A 164 -21.00 21.18 9.91
N ARG A 165 -22.15 21.28 10.60
CA ARG A 165 -23.11 22.36 10.43
C ARG A 165 -23.55 22.90 11.78
N SER A 166 -24.06 24.12 11.79
CA SER A 166 -24.75 24.69 12.95
C SER A 166 -26.10 24.01 13.17
N CYS A 167 -26.55 23.97 14.42
CA CYS A 167 -27.90 23.59 14.82
C CYS A 167 -28.40 24.54 15.90
N GLU A 168 -29.72 24.64 16.00
CA GLU A 168 -30.44 25.40 17.03
C GLU A 168 -30.69 24.54 18.26
#